data_AF-A0A8X6VPK4-F1
#
_entry.id   AF-A0A8X6VPK4-F1
#
_cell.length_a   1.000
_cell.length_b   1.000
_cell.length_c   1.000
_cell.angle_alpha   90.00
_cell.angle_beta   90.00
_cell.angle_gamma   90.00
#
_symmetry.space_group_name_H-M   'P 1'
#
loop_
_entity.id
_entity.type
_entity.pdbx_description
1 polymer ?
#
loop_
_entity_poly.entity_id
_entity_poly.type
_entity_poly.pdbx_seq_one_letter_code
_entity_poly.pdbx_strand_id
1 'polypeptide(L)'
;MGFGIIGLYFFKNDEGHNVTVNIDRYRAMITNFFIPELNNYDVQELWFQQDGATCHTARATIDLLKDTFGDRLISRFGPVN
;
A
#
# COMPACT_ATOMS: atom_id res chain seq x y z
N MET A 1 16.02 -12.99 -9.28
CA MET A 1 14.79 -12.35 -8.77
C MET A 1 14.06 -13.38 -7.91
N GLY A 2 14.10 -13.23 -6.60
CA GLY A 2 13.38 -14.13 -5.69
C GLY A 2 11.96 -13.60 -5.47
N PHE A 3 10.96 -14.37 -5.87
CA PHE A 3 9.58 -14.13 -5.43
C PHE A 3 9.52 -14.39 -3.92
N GLY A 4 8.86 -13.50 -3.18
CA GLY A 4 8.78 -13.56 -1.73
C GLY A 4 7.49 -12.93 -1.21
N ILE A 5 7.10 -13.30 0.01
CA ILE A 5 5.97 -12.70 0.70
C ILE A 5 6.50 -11.52 1.51
N ILE A 6 6.02 -10.31 1.22
CA ILE A 6 6.16 -9.19 2.16
C ILE A 6 5.18 -9.46 3.29
N GLY A 7 5.70 -9.51 4.52
CA GLY A 7 5.01 -10.09 5.68
C GLY A 7 3.66 -9.46 6.03
N LEU A 8 2.93 -10.13 6.93
CA LEU A 8 1.66 -9.62 7.46
C LEU A 8 1.86 -8.35 8.30
N TYR A 9 0.99 -7.36 8.10
CA TYR A 9 0.89 -6.19 8.97
C TYR A 9 -0.40 -6.25 9.79
N PHE A 10 -0.29 -6.17 11.12
CA PHE A 10 -1.44 -6.19 12.02
C PHE A 10 -1.76 -4.77 12.51
N PHE A 11 -2.97 -4.29 12.21
CA PHE A 11 -3.44 -3.01 12.71
C PHE A 11 -3.89 -3.13 14.16
N LYS A 12 -3.05 -2.64 15.08
CA LYS A 12 -3.30 -2.64 16.52
C LYS A 12 -3.08 -1.24 17.12
N ASN A 13 -3.78 -0.94 18.20
CA ASN A 13 -3.47 0.24 19.03
C ASN A 13 -2.33 -0.09 20.03
N ASP A 14 -1.96 0.90 20.85
CA ASP A 14 -0.89 0.78 21.85
C ASP A 14 -1.16 -0.29 22.92
N GLU A 15 -2.43 -0.65 23.13
CA GLU A 15 -2.86 -1.72 24.04
C GLU A 15 -2.88 -3.10 23.37
N GLY A 16 -2.53 -3.19 22.08
CA GLY A 16 -2.52 -4.43 21.31
C GLY A 16 -3.90 -4.89 20.79
N HIS A 17 -4.94 -4.07 20.96
CA HIS A 17 -6.28 -4.33 20.44
C HIS A 17 -6.37 -4.08 18.93
N ASN A 18 -7.09 -4.93 18.22
CA ASN A 18 -7.31 -4.76 16.77
C ASN A 18 -8.08 -3.47 16.49
N VAL A 19 -7.66 -2.74 15.47
CA VAL A 19 -8.33 -1.50 15.06
C VAL A 19 -8.78 -1.56 13.61
N THR A 20 -9.85 -0.84 13.30
CA THR A 20 -10.33 -0.68 11.92
C THR A 20 -9.28 0.02 11.06
N VAL A 21 -9.08 -0.50 9.85
CA VAL A 21 -8.26 0.16 8.83
C VAL A 21 -9.00 1.37 8.29
N ASN A 22 -8.50 2.56 8.60
CA ASN A 22 -8.95 3.82 8.01
C ASN A 22 -7.89 4.35 7.05
N ILE A 23 -8.17 5.48 6.40
CA ILE A 23 -7.25 6.10 5.45
C ILE A 23 -5.86 6.38 6.06
N ASP A 24 -5.82 6.95 7.26
CA ASP A 24 -4.57 7.37 7.90
C ASP A 24 -3.70 6.17 8.27
N ARG A 25 -4.30 5.14 8.88
CA ARG A 25 -3.61 3.89 9.23
C ARG A 25 -3.13 3.16 8.00
N TYR A 26 -3.95 3.10 6.94
CA TYR A 26 -3.58 2.44 5.71
C TYR A 26 -2.38 3.11 5.04
N ARG A 27 -2.40 4.45 4.93
CA ARG A 27 -1.27 5.23 4.40
C ARG A 27 -0.04 5.10 5.28
N ALA A 28 -0.19 5.14 6.60
CA ALA A 28 0.92 4.93 7.53
C ALA A 28 1.55 3.54 7.35
N MET A 29 0.74 2.50 7.16
CA MET A 29 1.25 1.15 6.86
C MET A 29 2.00 1.11 5.52
N ILE A 30 1.46 1.73 4.47
CA ILE A 30 2.15 1.80 3.17
C ILE A 30 3.53 2.47 3.32
N THR A 31 3.55 3.66 3.93
CA THR A 31 4.78 4.48 4.03
C THR A 31 5.81 3.88 4.99
N ASN A 32 5.37 3.36 6.14
CA ASN A 32 6.29 3.00 7.22
C ASN A 32 6.67 1.51 7.24
N PHE A 33 5.90 0.66 6.55
CA PHE A 33 6.16 -0.78 6.49
C PHE A 33 6.34 -1.26 5.05
N PHE A 34 5.31 -1.12 4.20
CA PHE A 34 5.31 -1.77 2.90
C PHE A 34 6.40 -1.25 1.95
N ILE A 35 6.52 0.07 1.78
CA ILE A 35 7.54 0.67 0.89
C ILE A 35 8.97 0.34 1.36
N PRO A 36 9.32 0.46 2.65
CA PRO A 36 10.64 0.04 3.14
C PRO A 36 11.03 -1.41 2.81
N GLU A 37 10.07 -2.35 2.84
CA GLU A 37 10.32 -3.75 2.46
C GLU A 37 10.65 -3.90 0.96
N LEU A 38 10.29 -2.91 0.13
CA LEU A 38 10.60 -2.88 -1.29
C LEU A 38 12.01 -2.36 -1.61
N ASN A 39 12.80 -1.90 -0.63
CA ASN A 39 14.13 -1.29 -0.87
C ASN A 39 15.12 -2.20 -1.61
N ASN A 40 14.94 -3.52 -1.55
CA ASN A 40 15.76 -4.49 -2.26
C ASN A 40 15.25 -4.82 -3.67
N TYR A 41 14.17 -4.16 -4.11
CA TYR A 41 13.52 -4.36 -5.39
C TYR A 41 13.56 -3.08 -6.21
N ASP A 42 13.62 -3.23 -7.53
CA ASP A 42 13.41 -2.09 -8.41
C ASP A 42 11.91 -1.78 -8.46
N VAL A 43 11.47 -0.85 -7.62
CA VAL A 43 10.07 -0.40 -7.55
C VAL A 43 9.57 0.09 -8.91
N GLN A 44 10.48 0.58 -9.77
CA GLN A 44 10.13 1.01 -11.11
C GLN A 44 9.87 -0.14 -12.09
N GLU A 45 9.97 -1.39 -11.67
CA GLU A 45 9.60 -2.55 -12.49
C GLU A 45 8.39 -3.30 -11.88
N LEU A 46 7.88 -2.84 -10.73
CA LEU A 46 6.80 -3.50 -10.02
C LEU A 46 5.43 -2.93 -10.37
N TRP A 47 4.44 -3.82 -10.43
CA TRP A 47 3.03 -3.49 -10.46
C TRP A 47 2.42 -3.62 -9.07
N PHE A 48 1.64 -2.62 -8.66
CA PHE A 48 0.85 -2.68 -7.43
C PHE A 48 -0.63 -2.84 -7.76
N GLN A 49 -1.31 -3.75 -7.07
CA GLN A 49 -2.75 -3.98 -7.23
C GLN A 49 -3.46 -3.97 -5.88
N GLN A 50 -4.59 -3.29 -5.80
CA GLN A 50 -5.47 -3.27 -4.63
C GLN A 50 -6.95 -3.27 -5.05
N ASP A 51 -7.83 -3.68 -4.12
CA ASP A 51 -9.27 -3.70 -4.35
C ASP A 51 -9.92 -2.31 -4.19
N GLY A 52 -11.26 -2.28 -4.28
CA GLY A 52 -12.05 -1.05 -4.25
C GLY A 52 -12.40 -0.51 -2.86
N ALA A 53 -11.76 -0.96 -1.78
CA ALA A 53 -12.08 -0.48 -0.44
C ALA A 53 -11.88 1.03 -0.29
N THR A 54 -12.69 1.68 0.55
CA THR A 54 -12.73 3.14 0.66
C THR A 54 -11.37 3.74 1.05
N CYS A 55 -10.61 3.11 1.95
CA CYS A 55 -9.28 3.60 2.35
C CYS A 55 -8.22 3.40 1.26
N HIS A 56 -8.36 2.37 0.43
CA HIS A 56 -7.45 2.04 -0.69
C HIS A 56 -7.62 3.03 -1.84
N THR A 57 -8.86 3.44 -2.09
CA THR A 57 -9.25 4.28 -3.23
C THR A 57 -9.36 5.76 -2.89
N ALA A 58 -9.14 6.13 -1.62
CA ALA A 58 -9.10 7.52 -1.22
C ALA A 58 -8.01 8.27 -1.99
N ARG A 59 -8.29 9.51 -2.40
CA ARG A 59 -7.39 10.30 -3.25
C ARG A 59 -5.96 10.39 -2.68
N ALA A 60 -5.82 10.67 -1.39
CA ALA A 60 -4.51 10.74 -0.73
C ALA A 60 -3.75 9.40 -0.69
N THR A 61 -4.46 8.27 -0.78
CA THR A 61 -3.86 6.94 -0.90
C THR A 61 -3.42 6.67 -2.35
N ILE A 62 -4.27 7.00 -3.32
CA ILE A 62 -3.95 6.87 -4.74
C ILE A 62 -2.75 7.75 -5.12
N ASP A 63 -2.71 9.00 -4.65
CA ASP A 63 -1.59 9.91 -4.93
C ASP A 63 -0.27 9.36 -4.35
N LEU A 64 -0.28 8.84 -3.11
CA LEU A 64 0.88 8.17 -2.50
C LEU A 64 1.37 6.96 -3.33
N LEU A 65 0.44 6.14 -3.80
CA LEU A 65 0.77 4.96 -4.61
C LEU A 65 1.25 5.34 -6.01
N LYS A 66 0.72 6.39 -6.62
CA LYS A 66 1.20 6.91 -7.91
C LYS A 66 2.60 7.49 -7.79
N ASP A 67 2.91 8.21 -6.71
CA ASP A 67 4.27 8.71 -6.47
C ASP A 67 5.29 7.57 -6.34
N THR A 68 4.84 6.40 -5.88
CA THR A 68 5.69 5.21 -5.67
C THR A 68 5.80 4.35 -6.93
N PHE A 69 4.67 4.01 -7.56
CA PHE A 69 4.58 3.02 -8.64
C PHE A 69 4.34 3.62 -10.03
N GLY A 70 4.06 4.92 -10.12
CA GLY A 70 3.73 5.61 -11.37
C GLY A 70 2.45 5.06 -12.02
N ASP A 71 2.53 4.81 -13.33
CA ASP A 71 1.43 4.25 -14.11
C ASP A 71 1.18 2.76 -13.86
N ARG A 72 2.03 2.08 -13.07
CA ARG A 72 1.91 0.66 -12.74
C ARG A 72 1.06 0.40 -11.49
N LEU A 73 -0.06 1.11 -11.39
CA LEU A 73 -1.03 0.97 -10.30
C LEU A 73 -2.38 0.50 -10.86
N ILE A 74 -2.79 -0.70 -10.46
CA ILE A 74 -4.11 -1.26 -10.77
C ILE A 74 -5.01 -1.02 -9.56
N SER A 75 -5.93 -0.07 -9.70
CA SER A 75 -6.85 0.29 -8.62
C SER A 75 -8.03 1.09 -9.16
N ARG A 76 -9.15 1.05 -8.44
CA ARG A 76 -10.25 1.97 -8.67
C ARG A 76 -9.77 3.41 -8.42
N PHE A 77 -9.92 4.27 -9.44
CA PHE A 77 -9.37 5.64 -9.52
C PHE A 77 -7.84 5.72 -9.71
N GLY A 78 -7.17 4.58 -9.90
CA GLY A 78 -5.79 4.49 -10.35
C GLY A 78 -5.65 4.73 -11.86
N PRO A 79 -4.40 4.67 -12.38
CA PRO A 79 -4.12 4.80 -13.81
C PRO A 79 -4.65 3.62 -14.63
N VAL A 80 -4.76 2.42 -14.03
CA VAL A 80 -5.31 1.21 -14.66
C VAL A 80 -6.43 0.63 -13.77
N ASN A 81 -7.53 0.17 -14.37
CA ASN A 81 -8.71 -0.36 -13.66
C ASN A 81 -9.30 -1.58 -14.38
#